data_AF-A0A412WYG8-F1
#
_entry.id   AF-A0A412WYG8-F1
#
_cell.length_a   1.000
_cell.length_b   1.000
_cell.length_c   1.000
_cell.angle_alpha   90.00
_cell.angle_beta   90.00
_cell.angle_gamma   90.00
#
_symmetry.space_group_name_H-M   'P 1'
#
loop_
_entity.id
_entity.type
_entity.pdbx_description
1 polymer ?
#
loop_
_entity_poly.entity_id
_entity_poly.type
_entity_poly.pdbx_seq_one_letter_code
_entity_poly.pdbx_strand_id
1 'polypeptide(L)'
;MKRKLIFVLMITIYRVLLDSLYITAISPFFSYDSLIINRNDSVYIASWGILWAFIWLVYPFLKKDANFTSFVVVMLFLLKVIPFTSFIACNAQPWDFILLQTIYWFLIFVLLRLVPPFRIPNLGRNTLFINVVTFIFIIVIIFLSGYYAHFRLHFSLMDVYDLRTEARGYDIPVILGYIHSAAAKVLPLLLIFYIGQKKKVIVLFIIMAILLSFGVNGMKSTFLNLFFCLGLYYLHSKCLLSKLSIGLLSLCIIALFEFSFMGSYFISDILIRRILYIPSLLDTYYYNYTLEYGPLYFNAIVNKMDIAYVIGSFWRTSRTCANNGLFSDAYVNLGVFGVFIYPFIYTIFFKYAESIFRGKDYGITFYAAFIVTYNMISSFFTVCLLTHGMFILCFIVMFMPNMTSTSQYKIESRL
;
A
#
# COMPACT_ATOMS: atom_id res chain seq x y z
N MET A 1 19.34 -11.53 21.20
CA MET A 1 18.24 -11.32 22.18
C MET A 1 17.73 -9.87 22.18
N LYS A 2 18.59 -8.86 22.41
CA LYS A 2 18.23 -7.42 22.49
C LYS A 2 17.36 -6.91 21.32
N ARG A 3 17.75 -7.14 20.06
CA ARG A 3 16.98 -6.70 18.88
C ARG A 3 15.58 -7.30 18.76
N LYS A 4 15.38 -8.54 19.24
CA LYS A 4 14.04 -9.18 19.28
C LYS A 4 13.14 -8.50 20.29
N LEU A 5 13.67 -8.25 21.48
CA LEU A 5 12.95 -7.61 22.57
C LEU A 5 12.52 -6.19 22.20
N ILE A 6 13.43 -5.41 21.58
CA ILE A 6 13.11 -4.05 21.11
C ILE A 6 11.96 -4.08 20.07
N PHE A 7 12.03 -4.99 19.10
CA PHE A 7 10.97 -5.10 18.08
C PHE A 7 9.62 -5.45 18.68
N VAL A 8 9.60 -6.45 19.57
CA VAL A 8 8.39 -6.84 20.32
C VAL A 8 7.82 -5.64 21.06
N LEU A 9 8.65 -4.95 21.85
CA LEU A 9 8.24 -3.80 22.66
C LEU A 9 7.69 -2.68 21.79
N MET A 10 8.34 -2.37 20.66
CA MET A 10 7.84 -1.38 19.71
C MET A 10 6.47 -1.73 19.16
N ILE A 11 6.22 -2.99 18.81
CA ILE A 11 4.92 -3.44 18.30
C ILE A 11 3.86 -3.40 19.38
N THR A 12 4.19 -3.82 20.60
CA THR A 12 3.27 -3.75 21.73
C THR A 12 2.88 -2.29 22.01
N ILE A 13 3.83 -1.36 22.01
CA ILE A 13 3.54 0.08 22.16
C ILE A 13 2.67 0.57 21.01
N TYR A 14 3.00 0.19 19.76
CA TYR A 14 2.23 0.60 18.59
C TYR A 14 0.78 0.12 18.66
N ARG A 15 0.58 -1.14 19.05
CA ARG A 15 -0.72 -1.77 19.27
C ARG A 15 -1.52 -1.03 20.34
N VAL A 16 -0.92 -0.70 21.49
CA VAL A 16 -1.58 0.03 22.58
C VAL A 16 -1.96 1.45 22.17
N LEU A 17 -1.08 2.16 21.45
CA LEU A 17 -1.37 3.50 20.95
C LEU A 17 -2.53 3.48 19.95
N LEU A 18 -2.61 2.45 19.11
CA LEU A 18 -3.73 2.26 18.19
C LEU A 18 -5.05 2.06 18.95
N ASP A 19 -5.09 1.19 19.97
CA ASP A 19 -6.30 1.01 20.79
C ASP A 19 -6.71 2.31 21.49
N SER A 20 -5.74 3.04 22.04
CA SER A 20 -6.00 4.34 22.66
C SER A 20 -6.60 5.31 21.66
N LEU A 21 -6.01 5.46 20.48
CA LEU A 21 -6.52 6.32 19.41
C LEU A 21 -7.91 5.90 18.94
N TYR A 22 -8.18 4.60 18.86
CA TYR A 22 -9.48 4.10 18.47
C TYR A 22 -10.56 4.56 19.47
N ILE A 23 -10.29 4.39 20.76
CA ILE A 23 -11.24 4.71 21.83
C ILE A 23 -11.40 6.22 22.01
N THR A 24 -10.32 7.00 21.95
CA THR A 24 -10.36 8.43 22.29
C THR A 24 -10.69 9.34 21.11
N ALA A 25 -10.17 9.05 19.92
CA ALA A 25 -10.24 9.97 18.79
C ALA A 25 -11.09 9.44 17.62
N ILE A 26 -11.16 8.12 17.41
CA ILE A 26 -11.84 7.58 16.23
C ILE A 26 -13.30 7.27 16.54
N SER A 27 -13.57 6.43 17.54
CA SER A 27 -14.94 6.01 17.82
C SER A 27 -15.89 7.16 18.17
N PRO A 28 -15.48 8.17 18.98
CA PRO A 28 -16.36 9.28 19.32
C PRO A 28 -16.80 10.12 18.10
N PHE A 29 -15.92 10.28 17.11
CA PHE A 29 -16.17 11.13 15.94
C PHE A 29 -16.71 10.35 14.73
N PHE A 30 -16.44 9.06 14.63
CA PHE A 30 -16.75 8.23 13.45
C PHE A 30 -17.63 7.01 13.77
N SER A 31 -18.34 7.04 14.89
CA SER A 31 -19.32 6.00 15.25
C SER A 31 -20.38 5.78 14.17
N TYR A 32 -20.78 6.84 13.45
CA TYR A 32 -21.70 6.78 12.31
C TYR A 32 -21.20 5.91 11.14
N ASP A 33 -19.90 5.64 11.04
CA ASP A 33 -19.31 4.74 10.04
C ASP A 33 -19.23 3.28 10.51
N SER A 34 -19.90 2.93 11.61
CA SER A 34 -19.76 1.63 12.30
C SER A 34 -18.39 1.42 12.97
N LEU A 35 -17.60 2.48 13.17
CA LEU A 35 -16.41 2.47 14.03
C LEU A 35 -16.81 2.67 15.50
N ILE A 36 -17.64 1.77 16.01
CA ILE A 36 -18.14 1.80 17.39
C ILE A 36 -17.20 1.06 18.35
N ILE A 37 -17.39 1.27 19.64
CA ILE A 37 -16.78 0.45 20.69
C ILE A 37 -17.78 -0.64 21.06
N ASN A 38 -17.46 -1.88 20.71
CA ASN A 38 -18.23 -3.06 21.07
C ASN A 38 -17.25 -4.11 21.60
N ARG A 39 -16.86 -3.98 22.88
CA ARG A 39 -15.78 -4.79 23.45
C ARG A 39 -16.32 -6.14 23.94
N ASN A 40 -15.63 -7.21 23.54
CA ASN A 40 -15.80 -8.55 24.11
C ASN A 40 -14.45 -9.03 24.64
N ASP A 41 -14.39 -9.41 25.92
CA ASP A 41 -13.14 -9.75 26.59
C ASP A 41 -12.47 -11.00 25.99
N SER A 42 -13.26 -11.97 25.52
CA SER A 42 -12.73 -13.17 24.86
C SER A 42 -12.02 -12.83 23.55
N VAL A 43 -12.63 -11.96 22.74
CA VAL A 43 -12.05 -11.47 21.47
C VAL A 43 -10.83 -10.58 21.75
N TYR A 44 -10.90 -9.75 22.79
CA TYR A 44 -9.77 -8.91 23.21
C TYR A 44 -8.54 -9.76 23.56
N ILE A 45 -8.71 -10.81 24.40
CA ILE A 45 -7.62 -11.72 24.76
C ILE A 45 -7.09 -12.46 23.53
N ALA A 46 -7.98 -12.96 22.66
CA ALA A 46 -7.58 -13.63 21.44
C ALA A 46 -6.82 -12.71 20.48
N SER A 47 -7.19 -11.44 20.37
CA SER A 47 -6.51 -10.45 19.53
C SER A 47 -5.03 -10.29 19.90
N TRP A 48 -4.72 -10.30 21.20
CA TRP A 48 -3.35 -10.30 21.70
C TRP A 48 -2.65 -11.60 21.35
N GLY A 49 -3.27 -12.75 21.58
CA GLY A 49 -2.71 -14.06 21.20
C GLY A 49 -2.34 -14.14 19.71
N ILE A 50 -3.24 -13.67 18.84
CA ILE A 50 -3.04 -13.58 17.39
C ILE A 50 -1.84 -12.68 17.06
N LEU A 51 -1.75 -11.49 17.68
CA LEU A 51 -0.62 -10.59 17.50
C LEU A 51 0.71 -11.26 17.87
N TRP A 52 0.78 -11.90 19.04
CA TRP A 52 2.00 -12.56 19.52
C TRP A 52 2.44 -13.70 18.60
N ALA A 53 1.50 -14.50 18.08
CA ALA A 53 1.78 -15.54 17.10
C ALA A 53 2.37 -14.95 15.81
N PHE A 54 1.80 -13.86 15.28
CA PHE A 54 2.31 -13.21 14.08
C PHE A 54 3.65 -12.52 14.27
N ILE A 55 3.93 -11.93 15.45
CA ILE A 55 5.25 -11.40 15.77
C ILE A 55 6.32 -12.48 15.61
N TRP A 56 6.06 -13.70 16.09
CA TRP A 56 6.99 -14.82 15.96
C TRP A 56 7.21 -15.22 14.48
N LEU A 57 6.16 -15.23 13.66
CA LEU A 57 6.24 -15.55 12.24
C LEU A 57 6.98 -14.49 11.40
N VAL A 58 6.80 -13.21 11.73
CA VAL A 58 7.36 -12.07 10.98
C VAL A 58 8.81 -11.78 11.39
N TYR A 59 9.19 -12.04 12.64
CA TYR A 59 10.52 -11.72 13.16
C TYR A 59 11.71 -12.20 12.31
N PRO A 60 11.71 -13.42 11.70
CA PRO A 60 12.78 -13.86 10.81
C PRO A 60 13.01 -12.96 9.59
N PHE A 61 11.97 -12.29 9.07
CA PHE A 61 12.08 -11.43 7.89
C PHE A 61 12.83 -10.13 8.18
N LEU A 62 12.84 -9.67 9.43
CA LEU A 62 13.60 -8.49 9.86
C LEU A 62 15.11 -8.73 9.91
N LYS A 63 15.52 -9.99 10.00
CA LYS A 63 16.93 -10.38 10.03
C LYS A 63 17.53 -10.50 8.63
N LYS A 64 16.71 -10.78 7.62
CA LYS A 64 17.18 -10.89 6.23
C LYS A 64 17.50 -9.50 5.71
N ASP A 65 18.71 -9.33 5.19
CA ASP A 65 19.12 -8.09 4.52
C ASP A 65 18.18 -7.79 3.35
N ALA A 66 17.71 -6.54 3.29
CA ALA A 66 17.17 -5.81 2.13
C ALA A 66 16.36 -6.54 1.03
N ASN A 67 15.72 -7.68 1.30
CA ASN A 67 14.94 -8.40 0.30
C ASN A 67 13.55 -7.78 0.13
N PHE A 68 13.06 -7.75 -1.12
CA PHE A 68 11.73 -7.28 -1.47
C PHE A 68 10.63 -7.93 -0.62
N THR A 69 10.66 -9.27 -0.48
CA THR A 69 9.68 -10.00 0.33
C THR A 69 9.72 -9.62 1.81
N SER A 70 10.91 -9.33 2.37
CA SER A 70 11.02 -8.89 3.76
C SER A 70 10.33 -7.54 3.98
N PHE A 71 10.45 -6.60 3.03
CA PHE A 71 9.72 -5.33 3.10
C PHE A 71 8.21 -5.53 3.03
N VAL A 72 7.74 -6.32 2.05
CA VAL A 72 6.31 -6.62 1.88
C VAL A 72 5.73 -7.24 3.14
N VAL A 73 6.36 -8.29 3.68
CA VAL A 73 5.86 -8.99 4.88
C VAL A 73 5.74 -8.05 6.07
N VAL A 74 6.76 -7.22 6.32
CA VAL A 74 6.74 -6.29 7.45
C VAL A 74 5.75 -5.16 7.23
N MET A 75 5.60 -4.64 6.01
CA MET A 75 4.59 -3.63 5.69
C MET A 75 3.17 -4.17 5.84
N LEU A 76 2.88 -5.38 5.34
CA LEU A 76 1.57 -6.03 5.53
C LEU A 76 1.27 -6.27 7.01
N PHE A 77 2.29 -6.70 7.77
CA PHE A 77 2.14 -6.89 9.21
C PHE A 77 1.81 -5.57 9.92
N LEU A 78 2.56 -4.49 9.64
CA LEU A 78 2.39 -3.20 10.29
C LEU A 78 1.12 -2.46 9.84
N LEU A 79 0.72 -2.56 8.57
CA LEU A 79 -0.37 -1.77 7.99
C LEU A 79 -1.72 -2.49 7.93
N LYS A 80 -1.75 -3.83 8.01
CA LYS A 80 -2.99 -4.62 7.97
C LYS A 80 -3.16 -5.51 9.20
N VAL A 81 -2.16 -6.31 9.59
CA VAL A 81 -2.35 -7.29 10.67
C VAL A 81 -2.46 -6.62 12.04
N ILE A 82 -1.56 -5.70 12.38
CA ILE A 82 -1.64 -4.99 13.67
C ILE A 82 -2.93 -4.16 13.76
N PRO A 83 -3.28 -3.33 12.76
CA PRO A 83 -4.56 -2.62 12.77
C PRO A 83 -5.78 -3.53 12.86
N PHE A 84 -5.76 -4.69 12.20
CA PHE A 84 -6.82 -5.69 12.34
C PHE A 84 -6.95 -6.20 13.78
N THR A 85 -5.84 -6.57 14.43
CA THR A 85 -5.87 -6.99 15.84
C THR A 85 -6.35 -5.87 16.77
N SER A 86 -6.11 -4.60 16.39
CA SER A 86 -6.67 -3.41 17.06
C SER A 86 -8.14 -3.23 16.87
N PHE A 87 -8.56 -3.34 15.63
CA PHE A 87 -9.95 -3.19 15.27
C PHE A 87 -10.83 -4.19 16.01
N ILE A 88 -10.49 -5.49 16.00
CA ILE A 88 -11.30 -6.52 16.67
C ILE A 88 -11.27 -6.43 18.20
N ALA A 89 -10.22 -5.85 18.78
CA ALA A 89 -10.11 -5.64 20.22
C ALA A 89 -11.07 -4.55 20.72
N CYS A 90 -11.25 -3.49 19.92
CA CYS A 90 -12.13 -2.38 20.23
C CYS A 90 -13.56 -2.58 19.72
N ASN A 91 -13.73 -3.28 18.60
CA ASN A 91 -15.00 -3.56 17.95
C ASN A 91 -15.08 -5.04 17.57
N ALA A 92 -15.55 -5.85 18.50
CA ALA A 92 -15.62 -7.29 18.39
C ALA A 92 -16.40 -7.72 17.13
N GLN A 93 -15.77 -8.61 16.37
CA GLN A 93 -16.34 -9.21 15.16
C GLN A 93 -16.70 -10.68 15.40
N PRO A 94 -17.52 -11.30 14.54
CA PRO A 94 -17.83 -12.73 14.64
C PRO A 94 -16.57 -13.61 14.63
N TRP A 95 -16.58 -14.69 15.40
CA TRP A 95 -15.44 -15.60 15.52
C TRP A 95 -15.03 -16.23 14.19
N ASP A 96 -16.00 -16.58 13.34
CA ASP A 96 -15.75 -17.17 12.03
C ASP A 96 -14.92 -16.23 11.14
N PHE A 97 -15.25 -14.94 11.13
CA PHE A 97 -14.48 -13.91 10.43
C PHE A 97 -13.06 -13.80 11.00
N ILE A 98 -12.91 -13.75 12.33
CA ILE A 98 -11.61 -13.64 12.99
C ILE A 98 -10.73 -14.85 12.65
N LEU A 99 -11.30 -16.06 12.67
CA LEU A 99 -10.61 -17.30 12.34
C LEU A 99 -10.17 -17.32 10.87
N LEU A 100 -11.06 -16.99 9.94
CA LEU A 100 -10.74 -16.95 8.50
C LEU A 100 -9.64 -15.93 8.20
N GLN A 101 -9.72 -14.73 8.78
CA GLN A 101 -8.70 -13.70 8.62
C GLN A 101 -7.36 -14.14 9.23
N THR A 102 -7.38 -14.81 10.38
CA THR A 102 -6.16 -15.34 11.02
C THR A 102 -5.52 -16.44 10.17
N ILE A 103 -6.30 -17.39 9.65
CA ILE A 103 -5.83 -18.45 8.76
C ILE A 103 -5.24 -17.86 7.48
N TYR A 104 -5.94 -16.88 6.88
CA TYR A 104 -5.50 -16.19 5.68
C TYR A 104 -4.09 -15.59 5.83
N TRP A 105 -3.87 -14.79 6.88
CA TRP A 105 -2.57 -14.17 7.14
C TRP A 105 -1.50 -15.17 7.56
N PHE A 106 -1.88 -16.20 8.31
CA PHE A 106 -0.98 -17.29 8.67
C PHE A 106 -0.43 -17.99 7.43
N LEU A 107 -1.31 -18.36 6.48
CA LEU A 107 -0.92 -18.97 5.23
C LEU A 107 0.01 -18.07 4.41
N ILE A 108 -0.31 -16.78 4.26
CA ILE A 108 0.55 -15.83 3.53
C ILE A 108 1.97 -15.81 4.11
N PHE A 109 2.12 -15.62 5.42
CA PHE A 109 3.45 -15.49 6.01
C PHE A 109 4.23 -16.80 6.05
N VAL A 110 3.56 -17.93 6.27
CA VAL A 110 4.18 -19.25 6.21
C VAL A 110 4.64 -19.57 4.79
N LEU A 111 3.79 -19.38 3.78
CA LEU A 111 4.14 -19.64 2.39
C LEU A 111 5.27 -18.73 1.92
N LEU A 112 5.26 -17.43 2.25
CA LEU A 112 6.36 -16.52 1.92
C LEU A 112 7.69 -16.87 2.61
N ARG A 113 7.63 -17.59 3.73
CA ARG A 113 8.81 -18.08 4.44
C ARG A 113 9.36 -19.35 3.83
N LEU A 114 8.47 -20.29 3.46
CA LEU A 114 8.84 -21.63 2.98
C LEU A 114 9.20 -21.64 1.50
N VAL A 115 8.46 -20.91 0.67
CA VAL A 115 8.66 -20.91 -0.79
C VAL A 115 9.92 -20.11 -1.13
N PRO A 116 10.92 -20.72 -1.80
CA PRO A 116 12.09 -19.98 -2.26
C PRO A 116 11.72 -19.07 -3.44
N PRO A 117 12.44 -17.95 -3.63
CA PRO A 117 12.22 -17.08 -4.78
C PRO A 117 12.56 -17.82 -6.08
N PHE A 118 11.78 -17.57 -7.12
CA PHE A 118 12.03 -18.10 -8.46
C PHE A 118 13.35 -17.56 -9.03
N ARG A 119 13.91 -18.26 -10.03
CA ARG A 119 15.04 -17.78 -10.81
C ARG A 119 14.52 -17.30 -12.16
N ILE A 120 14.44 -16.00 -12.35
CA ILE A 120 14.07 -15.42 -13.65
C ILE A 120 15.36 -15.12 -14.43
N PRO A 121 15.44 -15.48 -15.72
CA PRO A 121 16.57 -15.10 -16.56
C PRO A 121 16.69 -13.57 -16.62
N ASN A 122 17.92 -13.08 -16.48
CA ASN A 122 18.19 -11.65 -16.54
C ASN A 122 18.03 -11.19 -18.00
N LEU A 123 16.97 -10.42 -18.31
CA LEU A 123 16.64 -9.94 -19.67
C LEU A 123 17.63 -8.90 -20.24
N GLY A 124 18.79 -8.73 -19.60
CA GLY A 124 19.80 -7.75 -19.99
C GLY A 124 19.50 -6.36 -19.44
N ARG A 125 20.55 -5.56 -19.26
CA ARG A 125 20.46 -4.18 -18.77
C ARG A 125 20.39 -3.25 -19.96
N ASN A 126 19.34 -2.46 -20.10
CA ASN A 126 19.15 -1.57 -21.24
C ASN A 126 18.74 -0.17 -20.80
N THR A 127 19.72 0.74 -20.70
CA THR A 127 19.49 2.15 -20.35
C THR A 127 18.69 2.90 -21.41
N LEU A 128 18.83 2.54 -22.69
CA LEU A 128 18.07 3.14 -23.78
C LEU A 128 16.59 2.85 -23.61
N PHE A 129 16.23 1.58 -23.33
CA PHE A 129 14.85 1.18 -23.06
C PHE A 129 14.24 1.99 -21.91
N ILE A 130 14.95 2.13 -20.78
CA ILE A 130 14.46 2.91 -19.64
C ILE A 130 14.26 4.39 -20.03
N ASN A 131 15.18 4.98 -20.79
CA ASN A 131 15.04 6.37 -21.25
C ASN A 131 13.83 6.54 -22.20
N VAL A 132 13.64 5.62 -23.15
CA VAL A 132 12.51 5.65 -24.10
C VAL A 132 11.18 5.53 -23.37
N VAL A 133 11.06 4.57 -22.44
CA VAL A 133 9.83 4.40 -21.64
C VAL A 133 9.56 5.63 -20.77
N THR A 134 10.59 6.20 -20.16
CA THR A 134 10.47 7.45 -19.37
C THR A 134 9.96 8.59 -20.24
N PHE A 135 10.51 8.73 -21.45
CA PHE A 135 10.09 9.76 -22.40
C PHE A 135 8.63 9.58 -22.83
N ILE A 136 8.20 8.35 -23.12
CA ILE A 136 6.80 8.03 -23.45
C ILE A 136 5.87 8.45 -22.29
N PHE A 137 6.20 8.11 -21.04
CA PHE A 137 5.39 8.50 -19.89
C PHE A 137 5.29 10.01 -19.72
N ILE A 138 6.40 10.74 -19.89
CA ILE A 138 6.41 12.20 -19.79
C ILE A 138 5.54 12.81 -20.89
N ILE A 139 5.70 12.38 -22.15
CA ILE A 139 4.89 12.89 -23.27
C ILE A 139 3.41 12.63 -23.07
N VAL A 140 3.04 11.40 -22.68
CA VAL A 140 1.62 11.06 -22.47
C VAL A 140 1.02 11.92 -21.36
N ILE A 141 1.73 12.15 -20.26
CA ILE A 141 1.22 13.02 -19.20
C ILE A 141 1.11 14.47 -19.65
N ILE A 142 2.11 14.99 -20.39
CA ILE A 142 2.06 16.35 -20.94
C ILE A 142 0.87 16.49 -21.89
N PHE A 143 0.63 15.51 -22.76
CA PHE A 143 -0.52 15.48 -23.67
C PHE A 143 -1.85 15.47 -22.88
N LEU A 144 -2.02 14.55 -21.93
CA LEU A 144 -3.24 14.46 -21.13
C LEU A 144 -3.48 15.75 -20.33
N SER A 145 -2.42 16.31 -19.76
CA SER A 145 -2.50 17.56 -19.01
C SER A 145 -2.85 18.75 -19.90
N GLY A 146 -2.27 18.86 -21.10
CA GLY A 146 -2.58 19.95 -22.03
C GLY A 146 -3.98 19.85 -22.62
N TYR A 147 -4.40 18.66 -23.03
CA TYR A 147 -5.68 18.44 -23.72
C TYR A 147 -6.87 18.47 -22.76
N TYR A 148 -6.80 17.75 -21.63
CA TYR A 148 -7.94 17.62 -20.72
C TYR A 148 -7.90 18.61 -19.55
N ALA A 149 -6.71 18.95 -19.05
CA ALA A 149 -6.56 19.78 -17.85
C ALA A 149 -5.94 21.15 -18.12
N HIS A 150 -5.72 21.53 -19.39
CA HIS A 150 -5.13 22.80 -19.83
C HIS A 150 -3.84 23.19 -19.08
N PHE A 151 -2.95 22.22 -18.82
CA PHE A 151 -1.70 22.38 -18.06
C PHE A 151 -1.88 22.93 -16.64
N ARG A 152 -3.06 22.74 -16.04
CA ARG A 152 -3.35 23.19 -14.68
C ARG A 152 -2.44 22.49 -13.66
N LEU A 153 -1.69 23.29 -12.92
CA LEU A 153 -1.01 22.84 -11.70
C LEU A 153 -1.91 23.09 -10.51
N HIS A 154 -2.20 22.03 -9.76
CA HIS A 154 -3.03 22.11 -8.56
C HIS A 154 -2.19 21.71 -7.34
N PHE A 155 -2.31 22.46 -6.24
CA PHE A 155 -1.56 22.22 -5.00
C PHE A 155 -2.44 22.08 -3.76
N SER A 156 -3.76 22.35 -3.87
CA SER A 156 -4.69 22.14 -2.77
C SER A 156 -4.95 20.64 -2.59
N LEU A 157 -4.84 20.19 -1.34
CA LEU A 157 -5.22 18.83 -0.94
C LEU A 157 -6.69 18.75 -0.53
N MET A 158 -7.42 19.86 -0.47
CA MET A 158 -8.81 19.90 0.01
C MET A 158 -9.81 19.76 -1.15
N ASP A 159 -9.60 20.48 -2.26
CA ASP A 159 -10.56 20.61 -3.39
C ASP A 159 -10.41 19.50 -4.44
N VAL A 160 -10.11 18.30 -3.95
CA VAL A 160 -9.63 17.20 -4.78
C VAL A 160 -10.77 16.34 -5.33
N TYR A 161 -11.96 16.45 -4.73
CA TYR A 161 -13.13 15.67 -5.16
C TYR A 161 -13.76 16.21 -6.44
N ASP A 162 -13.74 17.53 -6.64
CA ASP A 162 -14.25 18.15 -7.86
C ASP A 162 -13.37 17.79 -9.05
N LEU A 163 -12.04 17.87 -8.88
CA LEU A 163 -11.06 17.42 -9.88
C LEU A 163 -11.28 15.96 -10.29
N ARG A 164 -11.63 15.08 -9.35
CA ARG A 164 -11.91 13.67 -9.66
C ARG A 164 -13.21 13.49 -10.41
N THR A 165 -14.21 14.31 -10.10
CA THR A 165 -15.50 14.26 -10.77
C THR A 165 -15.35 14.74 -12.21
N GLU A 166 -14.60 15.83 -12.41
CA GLU A 166 -14.18 16.32 -13.72
C GLU A 166 -13.39 15.25 -14.50
N ALA A 167 -12.39 14.64 -13.86
CA ALA A 167 -11.54 13.63 -14.49
C ALA A 167 -12.28 12.35 -14.91
N ARG A 168 -13.40 12.02 -14.25
CA ARG A 168 -14.27 10.91 -14.66
C ARG A 168 -15.08 11.21 -15.92
N GLY A 169 -15.30 12.49 -16.21
CA GLY A 169 -15.96 12.95 -17.44
C GLY A 169 -15.02 13.00 -18.64
N TYR A 170 -13.70 12.84 -18.45
CA TYR A 170 -12.75 12.82 -19.55
C TYR A 170 -12.90 11.54 -20.36
N ASP A 171 -13.14 11.68 -21.66
CA ASP A 171 -13.14 10.56 -22.61
C ASP A 171 -11.69 10.20 -23.00
N ILE A 172 -10.95 9.65 -22.03
CA ILE A 172 -9.56 9.23 -22.22
C ILE A 172 -9.56 7.85 -22.90
N PRO A 173 -8.92 7.69 -24.07
CA PRO A 173 -8.75 6.39 -24.70
C PRO A 173 -8.14 5.37 -23.74
N VAL A 174 -8.67 4.15 -23.74
CA VAL A 174 -8.31 3.08 -22.79
C VAL A 174 -6.79 2.90 -22.67
N ILE A 175 -6.07 2.90 -23.79
CA ILE A 175 -4.61 2.76 -23.83
C ILE A 175 -3.91 3.90 -23.08
N LEU A 176 -4.33 5.15 -23.29
CA LEU A 176 -3.77 6.31 -22.60
C LEU A 176 -4.09 6.29 -21.11
N GLY A 177 -5.28 5.81 -20.74
CA GLY A 177 -5.66 5.62 -19.33
C GLY A 177 -4.74 4.63 -18.60
N TYR A 178 -4.42 3.49 -19.23
CA TYR A 178 -3.47 2.52 -18.67
C TYR A 178 -2.06 3.09 -18.55
N ILE A 179 -1.58 3.82 -19.57
CA ILE A 179 -0.27 4.48 -19.53
C ILE A 179 -0.23 5.54 -18.42
N HIS A 180 -1.27 6.36 -18.28
CA HIS A 180 -1.37 7.39 -17.23
C HIS A 180 -1.29 6.79 -15.84
N SER A 181 -2.08 5.74 -15.59
CA SER A 181 -2.11 5.06 -14.30
C SER A 181 -0.78 4.38 -13.97
N ALA A 182 -0.14 3.74 -14.95
CA ALA A 182 1.19 3.17 -14.79
C ALA A 182 2.25 4.25 -14.52
N ALA A 183 2.23 5.35 -15.27
CA ALA A 183 3.18 6.45 -15.11
C ALA A 183 3.10 7.07 -13.71
N ALA A 184 1.91 7.19 -13.12
CA ALA A 184 1.73 7.71 -11.76
C ALA A 184 2.44 6.89 -10.67
N LYS A 185 2.75 5.61 -10.93
CA LYS A 185 3.45 4.71 -9.99
C LYS A 185 4.91 4.46 -10.39
N VAL A 186 5.20 4.44 -11.69
CA VAL A 186 6.54 4.14 -12.19
C VAL A 186 7.44 5.38 -12.24
N LEU A 187 6.91 6.56 -12.58
CA LEU A 187 7.71 7.79 -12.63
C LEU A 187 8.41 8.12 -11.32
N PRO A 188 7.79 7.97 -10.13
CA PRO A 188 8.51 8.19 -8.88
C PRO A 188 9.63 7.14 -8.63
N LEU A 189 9.49 5.90 -9.10
CA LEU A 189 10.58 4.92 -9.09
C LEU A 189 11.74 5.34 -10.00
N LEU A 190 11.41 5.80 -11.22
CA LEU A 190 12.38 6.31 -12.18
C LEU A 190 13.05 7.59 -11.68
N LEU A 191 12.36 8.41 -10.89
CA LEU A 191 12.93 9.57 -10.22
C LEU A 191 14.11 9.18 -9.33
N ILE A 192 13.93 8.18 -8.45
CA ILE A 192 15.01 7.67 -7.57
C ILE A 192 16.22 7.24 -8.40
N PHE A 193 15.98 6.54 -9.51
CA PHE A 193 17.02 6.07 -10.42
C PHE A 193 17.78 7.20 -11.12
N TYR A 194 17.08 8.18 -11.70
CA TYR A 194 17.72 9.28 -12.43
C TYR A 194 18.41 10.29 -11.50
N ILE A 195 17.93 10.45 -10.27
CA ILE A 195 18.66 11.17 -9.21
C ILE A 195 19.98 10.45 -8.94
N GLY A 196 19.97 9.13 -8.76
CA GLY A 196 21.18 8.31 -8.58
C GLY A 196 22.17 8.41 -9.75
N GLN A 197 21.68 8.51 -10.99
CA GLN A 197 22.51 8.76 -12.17
C GLN A 197 22.93 10.22 -12.37
N LYS A 198 22.50 11.15 -11.50
CA LYS A 198 22.77 12.59 -11.59
C LYS A 198 22.26 13.25 -12.88
N LYS A 199 21.24 12.68 -13.54
CA LYS A 199 20.64 13.25 -14.76
C LYS A 199 19.60 14.33 -14.42
N LYS A 200 20.08 15.50 -13.98
CA LYS A 200 19.26 16.59 -13.43
C LYS A 200 18.12 17.06 -14.37
N VAL A 201 18.36 17.11 -15.67
CA VAL A 201 17.35 17.55 -16.66
C VAL A 201 16.17 16.57 -16.72
N ILE A 202 16.44 15.26 -16.77
CA ILE A 202 15.39 14.23 -16.78
C ILE A 202 14.62 14.26 -15.45
N VAL A 203 15.33 14.40 -14.33
CA VAL A 203 14.71 14.54 -13.01
C VAL A 203 13.71 15.69 -12.96
N LEU A 204 14.07 16.87 -13.51
CA LEU A 204 13.18 18.02 -13.57
C LEU A 204 11.90 17.71 -14.38
N PHE A 205 12.03 17.08 -15.54
CA PHE A 205 10.88 16.69 -16.37
C PHE A 205 10.00 15.64 -15.70
N ILE A 206 10.57 14.68 -14.95
CA ILE A 206 9.80 13.71 -14.17
C ILE A 206 9.01 14.40 -13.06
N ILE A 207 9.63 15.32 -12.32
CA ILE A 207 8.94 16.10 -11.27
C ILE A 207 7.77 16.87 -11.87
N MET A 208 8.01 17.57 -12.98
CA MET A 208 6.97 18.31 -13.68
C MET A 208 5.84 17.38 -14.15
N ALA A 209 6.16 16.23 -14.73
CA ALA A 209 5.16 15.25 -15.15
C ALA A 209 4.33 14.73 -13.95
N ILE A 210 4.95 14.45 -12.79
CA ILE A 210 4.20 14.01 -11.61
C ILE A 210 3.23 15.10 -11.12
N LEU A 211 3.65 16.38 -11.11
CA LEU A 211 2.80 17.51 -10.73
C LEU A 211 1.65 17.73 -11.71
N LEU A 212 1.93 17.68 -13.02
CA LEU A 212 0.90 17.77 -14.06
C LEU A 212 -0.09 16.60 -13.95
N SER A 213 0.41 15.37 -13.72
CA SER A 213 -0.44 14.20 -13.54
C SER A 213 -1.38 14.35 -12.34
N PHE A 214 -0.97 15.02 -11.26
CA PHE A 214 -1.86 15.32 -10.13
C PHE A 214 -2.94 16.34 -10.54
N GLY A 215 -2.59 17.33 -11.35
CA GLY A 215 -3.55 18.30 -11.91
C GLY A 215 -4.61 17.67 -12.82
N VAL A 216 -4.31 16.53 -13.46
CA VAL A 216 -5.28 15.80 -14.31
C VAL A 216 -6.31 15.02 -13.49
N ASN A 217 -5.90 14.25 -12.48
CA ASN A 217 -6.79 13.28 -11.83
C ASN A 217 -7.08 13.56 -10.35
N GLY A 218 -6.45 14.57 -9.74
CA GLY A 218 -6.61 14.86 -8.32
C GLY A 218 -6.24 13.68 -7.40
N MET A 219 -5.35 12.78 -7.80
CA MET A 219 -4.96 11.69 -6.90
C MET A 219 -3.91 12.17 -5.89
N LYS A 220 -4.32 12.46 -4.64
CA LYS A 220 -3.42 12.89 -3.56
C LYS A 220 -2.20 11.98 -3.39
N SER A 221 -2.39 10.66 -3.60
CA SER A 221 -1.30 9.68 -3.56
C SER A 221 -0.20 9.97 -4.58
N THR A 222 -0.53 10.46 -5.77
CA THR A 222 0.46 10.77 -6.83
C THR A 222 1.36 11.91 -6.40
N PHE A 223 0.79 12.95 -5.79
CA PHE A 223 1.54 14.07 -5.22
C PHE A 223 2.39 13.64 -4.02
N LEU A 224 1.83 12.90 -3.07
CA LEU A 224 2.56 12.43 -1.89
C LEU A 224 3.70 11.45 -2.24
N ASN A 225 3.53 10.64 -3.29
CA ASN A 225 4.56 9.73 -3.78
C ASN A 225 5.84 10.46 -4.23
N LEU A 226 5.74 11.71 -4.72
CA LEU A 226 6.90 12.53 -5.06
C LEU A 226 7.78 12.78 -3.84
N PHE A 227 7.19 13.32 -2.77
CA PHE A 227 7.91 13.63 -1.53
C PHE A 227 8.42 12.36 -0.85
N PHE A 228 7.62 11.30 -0.90
CA PHE A 228 8.05 10.00 -0.39
C PHE A 228 9.30 9.50 -1.11
N CYS A 229 9.35 9.56 -2.45
CA CYS A 229 10.53 9.14 -3.21
C CYS A 229 11.78 9.99 -2.93
N LEU A 230 11.61 11.30 -2.83
CA LEU A 230 12.69 12.20 -2.47
C LEU A 230 13.21 11.88 -1.06
N GLY A 231 12.31 11.70 -0.09
CA GLY A 231 12.66 11.29 1.27
C GLY A 231 13.39 9.94 1.31
N LEU A 232 12.95 8.95 0.53
CA LEU A 232 13.62 7.66 0.42
C LEU A 232 15.03 7.76 -0.16
N TYR A 233 15.24 8.63 -1.16
CA TYR A 233 16.56 8.86 -1.73
C TYR A 233 17.53 9.45 -0.68
N TYR A 234 17.09 10.40 0.14
CA TYR A 234 17.95 11.02 1.16
C TYR A 234 18.15 10.16 2.41
N LEU A 235 17.15 9.38 2.81
CA LEU A 235 17.23 8.54 4.02
C LEU A 235 18.00 7.24 3.83
N HIS A 236 18.56 7.00 2.62
CA HIS A 236 19.21 5.79 2.11
C HIS A 236 19.96 4.97 3.19
N SER A 237 19.24 4.13 3.91
CA SER A 237 19.76 3.45 5.10
C SER A 237 19.25 2.03 5.15
N LYS A 238 20.15 1.09 5.41
CA LYS A 238 19.86 -0.34 5.61
C LYS A 238 18.84 -0.58 6.74
N CYS A 239 18.63 0.40 7.62
CA CYS A 239 17.70 0.36 8.76
C CYS A 239 16.29 0.91 8.44
N LEU A 240 15.95 1.21 7.18
CA LEU A 240 14.67 1.85 6.82
C LEU A 240 13.45 1.07 7.32
N LEU A 241 13.54 -0.26 7.34
CA LEU A 241 12.49 -1.11 7.88
C LEU A 241 12.22 -0.87 9.37
N SER A 242 13.29 -0.68 10.16
CA SER A 242 13.18 -0.31 11.57
C SER A 242 12.66 1.13 11.72
N LYS A 243 13.09 2.04 10.83
CA LYS A 243 12.62 3.43 10.82
C LYS A 243 11.14 3.53 10.47
N LEU A 244 10.59 2.64 9.64
CA LEU A 244 9.16 2.62 9.32
C LEU A 244 8.30 2.32 10.55
N SER A 245 8.71 1.38 11.40
CA SER A 245 8.04 1.10 12.67
C SER A 245 8.10 2.29 13.63
N ILE A 246 9.25 2.96 13.72
CA ILE A 246 9.41 4.21 14.50
C ILE A 246 8.52 5.32 13.94
N GLY A 247 8.46 5.45 12.60
CA GLY A 247 7.63 6.42 11.91
C GLY A 247 6.15 6.26 12.26
N LEU A 248 5.62 5.04 12.15
CA LEU A 248 4.22 4.76 12.53
C LEU A 248 3.94 5.03 14.01
N LEU A 249 4.87 4.65 14.90
CA LEU A 249 4.79 4.98 16.33
C LEU A 249 4.74 6.49 16.56
N SER A 250 5.66 7.23 15.96
CA SER A 250 5.74 8.69 16.09
C SER A 250 4.46 9.36 15.57
N LEU A 251 3.89 8.86 14.48
CA LEU A 251 2.63 9.36 13.94
C LEU A 251 1.47 9.12 14.91
N CYS A 252 1.40 7.97 15.56
CA CYS A 252 0.39 7.71 16.58
C CYS A 252 0.52 8.66 17.79
N ILE A 253 1.74 8.93 18.24
CA ILE A 253 2.00 9.86 19.34
C ILE A 253 1.60 11.28 18.94
N ILE A 254 2.00 11.73 17.74
CA ILE A 254 1.63 13.06 17.23
C ILE A 254 0.11 13.19 17.08
N ALA A 255 -0.58 12.14 16.63
CA ALA A 255 -2.04 12.16 16.51
C ALA A 255 -2.75 12.25 17.86
N LEU A 256 -2.25 11.54 18.89
CA LEU A 256 -2.76 11.69 20.26
C LEU A 256 -2.48 13.09 20.81
N PHE A 257 -1.30 13.65 20.54
CA PHE A 257 -0.95 15.00 20.95
C PHE A 257 -1.84 16.06 20.28
N GLU A 258 -2.03 15.96 18.96
CA GLU A 258 -2.96 16.81 18.21
C GLU A 258 -4.35 16.80 18.85
N PHE A 259 -4.85 15.61 19.16
CA PHE A 259 -6.16 15.46 19.77
C PHE A 259 -6.23 16.08 21.16
N SER A 260 -5.27 15.79 22.04
CA SER A 260 -5.28 16.27 23.43
C SER A 260 -5.06 17.78 23.57
N PHE A 261 -4.25 18.41 22.71
CA PHE A 261 -3.89 19.83 22.85
C PHE A 261 -4.66 20.76 21.91
N MET A 262 -4.96 20.30 20.70
CA MET A 262 -5.59 21.14 19.67
C MET A 262 -7.08 20.84 19.49
N GLY A 263 -7.59 19.74 20.07
CA GLY A 263 -8.97 19.28 19.87
C GLY A 263 -9.28 18.87 18.42
N SER A 264 -8.24 18.74 17.58
CA SER A 264 -8.34 18.37 16.17
C SER A 264 -8.07 16.88 15.99
N TYR A 265 -8.70 16.28 14.99
CA TYR A 265 -8.56 14.85 14.65
C TYR A 265 -8.03 14.65 13.22
N PHE A 266 -7.36 15.64 12.63
CA PHE A 266 -6.96 15.63 11.23
C PHE A 266 -5.97 14.50 10.91
N ILE A 267 -4.94 14.31 11.74
CA ILE A 267 -3.94 13.25 11.55
C ILE A 267 -4.59 11.89 11.81
N SER A 268 -5.42 11.81 12.85
CA SER A 268 -6.21 10.62 13.18
C SER A 268 -7.15 10.19 12.03
N ASP A 269 -7.81 11.13 11.34
CA ASP A 269 -8.66 10.83 10.18
C ASP A 269 -7.85 10.36 8.97
N ILE A 270 -6.88 11.17 8.54
CA ILE A 270 -6.22 10.98 7.24
C ILE A 270 -5.28 9.79 7.25
N LEU A 271 -4.56 9.57 8.35
CA LEU A 271 -3.55 8.52 8.43
C LEU A 271 -4.08 7.29 9.16
N ILE A 272 -4.51 7.44 10.41
CA ILE A 272 -4.82 6.26 11.24
C ILE A 272 -6.14 5.64 10.79
N ARG A 273 -7.22 6.41 10.74
CA ARG A 273 -8.54 5.91 10.34
C ARG A 273 -8.50 5.41 8.90
N ARG A 274 -8.12 6.24 7.93
CA ARG A 274 -8.19 5.89 6.51
C ARG A 274 -7.20 4.82 6.05
N ILE A 275 -5.97 4.81 6.56
CA ILE A 275 -4.94 3.87 6.07
C ILE A 275 -4.95 2.57 6.87
N LEU A 276 -5.28 2.61 8.17
CA LEU A 276 -5.16 1.45 9.06
C LEU A 276 -6.52 0.81 9.39
N TYR A 277 -7.49 1.60 9.85
CA TYR A 277 -8.77 1.06 10.34
C TYR A 277 -9.82 0.82 9.25
N ILE A 278 -9.99 1.74 8.29
CA ILE A 278 -10.97 1.58 7.21
C ILE A 278 -10.72 0.28 6.42
N PRO A 279 -9.48 -0.10 6.05
CA PRO A 279 -9.28 -1.37 5.37
C PRO A 279 -9.66 -2.59 6.22
N SER A 280 -9.58 -2.51 7.55
CA SER A 280 -9.99 -3.60 8.45
C SER A 280 -11.52 -3.65 8.61
N LEU A 281 -12.16 -2.48 8.67
CA LEU A 281 -13.61 -2.35 8.67
C LEU A 281 -14.20 -2.86 7.35
N LEU A 282 -13.61 -2.49 6.21
CA LEU A 282 -14.07 -2.95 4.90
C LEU A 282 -13.96 -4.47 4.77
N ASP A 283 -12.93 -5.12 5.34
CA ASP A 283 -12.84 -6.59 5.36
C ASP A 283 -14.11 -7.22 6.00
N THR A 284 -14.72 -6.54 6.98
CA THR A 284 -15.99 -6.98 7.61
C THR A 284 -17.19 -6.81 6.65
N TYR A 285 -17.26 -5.70 5.93
CA TYR A 285 -18.34 -5.49 4.96
C TYR A 285 -18.28 -6.46 3.78
N TYR A 286 -17.10 -6.73 3.24
CA TYR A 286 -16.91 -7.75 2.20
C TYR A 286 -17.24 -9.15 2.73
N TYR A 287 -16.89 -9.44 3.98
CA TYR A 287 -17.28 -10.69 4.63
C TYR A 287 -18.80 -10.86 4.72
N ASN A 288 -19.50 -9.87 5.28
CA ASN A 288 -20.96 -9.92 5.45
C ASN A 288 -21.69 -10.00 4.11
N TYR A 289 -21.27 -9.22 3.11
CA TYR A 289 -21.84 -9.28 1.77
C TYR A 289 -21.72 -10.68 1.16
N THR A 290 -20.54 -11.29 1.27
CA THR A 290 -20.31 -12.64 0.71
C THR A 290 -21.10 -13.71 1.46
N LEU A 291 -21.33 -13.55 2.76
CA LEU A 291 -22.20 -14.46 3.52
C LEU A 291 -23.66 -14.37 3.06
N GLU A 292 -24.15 -13.17 2.78
CA GLU A 292 -25.55 -12.93 2.42
C GLU A 292 -25.84 -13.29 0.96
N TYR A 293 -24.97 -12.87 0.03
CA TYR A 293 -25.18 -13.00 -1.41
C TYR A 293 -24.38 -14.14 -2.07
N GLY A 294 -23.47 -14.76 -1.33
CA GLY A 294 -22.54 -15.76 -1.84
C GLY A 294 -21.32 -15.17 -2.57
N PRO A 295 -20.32 -16.00 -2.88
CA PRO A 295 -19.13 -15.58 -3.62
C PRO A 295 -19.43 -15.30 -5.09
N LEU A 296 -18.74 -14.30 -5.64
CA LEU A 296 -18.94 -13.80 -7.00
C LEU A 296 -18.37 -14.71 -8.09
N TYR A 297 -17.40 -15.57 -7.77
CA TYR A 297 -16.66 -16.40 -8.73
C TYR A 297 -16.15 -15.62 -9.96
N PHE A 298 -15.72 -14.38 -9.76
CA PHE A 298 -15.28 -13.46 -10.82
C PHE A 298 -16.35 -13.15 -11.89
N ASN A 299 -17.64 -13.34 -11.59
CA ASN A 299 -18.72 -13.15 -12.56
C ASN A 299 -18.80 -11.70 -13.07
N ALA A 300 -18.60 -11.54 -14.38
CA ALA A 300 -18.60 -10.26 -15.07
C ALA A 300 -19.95 -9.51 -15.01
N ILE A 301 -21.07 -10.21 -14.80
CA ILE A 301 -22.41 -9.61 -14.81
C ILE A 301 -22.67 -8.80 -13.52
N VAL A 302 -22.22 -9.29 -12.37
CA VAL A 302 -22.21 -8.50 -11.12
C VAL A 302 -21.13 -7.40 -11.23
N ASN A 303 -20.00 -7.68 -11.89
CA ASN A 303 -18.94 -6.69 -12.15
C ASN A 303 -19.37 -5.52 -13.08
N LYS A 304 -20.57 -5.53 -13.69
CA LYS A 304 -21.09 -4.34 -14.41
C LYS A 304 -21.36 -3.18 -13.47
N MET A 305 -21.71 -3.44 -12.21
CA MET A 305 -21.61 -2.47 -11.13
C MET A 305 -20.32 -2.78 -10.38
N ASP A 306 -19.44 -1.80 -10.26
CA ASP A 306 -18.21 -1.97 -9.51
C ASP A 306 -18.56 -2.34 -8.05
N ILE A 307 -18.17 -3.55 -7.63
CA ILE A 307 -18.47 -4.13 -6.31
C ILE A 307 -18.05 -3.19 -5.18
N ALA A 308 -17.01 -2.38 -5.38
CA ALA A 308 -16.59 -1.40 -4.41
C ALA A 308 -17.67 -0.32 -4.16
N TYR A 309 -18.46 0.03 -5.18
CA TYR A 309 -19.60 0.95 -5.01
C TYR A 309 -20.83 0.26 -4.40
N VAL A 310 -21.03 -1.03 -4.70
CA VAL A 310 -22.08 -1.83 -4.05
C VAL A 310 -21.81 -1.89 -2.55
N ILE A 311 -20.62 -2.33 -2.15
CA ILE A 311 -20.18 -2.35 -0.75
C ILE A 311 -20.22 -0.94 -0.15
N GLY A 312 -19.80 0.08 -0.91
CA GLY A 312 -19.84 1.47 -0.48
C GLY A 312 -21.25 2.01 -0.23
N SER A 313 -22.26 1.48 -0.93
CA SER A 313 -23.67 1.80 -0.70
C SER A 313 -24.19 1.22 0.61
N PHE A 314 -23.77 0.01 0.99
CA PHE A 314 -24.06 -0.59 2.29
C PHE A 314 -23.35 0.13 3.43
N TRP A 315 -22.13 0.63 3.18
CA TRP A 315 -21.34 1.30 4.21
C TRP A 315 -21.75 2.77 4.43
N ARG A 316 -21.96 3.54 3.35
CA ARG A 316 -22.21 4.99 3.43
C ARG A 316 -23.23 5.47 2.40
N THR A 317 -22.84 5.48 1.13
CA THR A 317 -23.61 6.08 0.03
C THR A 317 -23.26 5.40 -1.29
N SER A 318 -24.19 5.41 -2.25
CA SER A 318 -23.97 4.87 -3.60
C SER A 318 -22.84 5.54 -4.39
N ARG A 319 -22.35 6.71 -3.95
CA ARG A 319 -21.21 7.41 -4.55
C ARG A 319 -19.87 7.04 -3.91
N THR A 320 -19.90 6.33 -2.78
CA THR A 320 -18.70 5.93 -2.04
C THR A 320 -18.11 4.68 -2.69
N CYS A 321 -16.82 4.73 -2.99
CA CYS A 321 -16.09 3.59 -3.53
C CYS A 321 -15.32 2.93 -2.38
N ALA A 322 -15.82 1.79 -1.90
CA ALA A 322 -15.26 1.00 -0.81
C ALA A 322 -14.17 0.04 -1.31
N ASN A 323 -13.11 0.61 -1.87
CA ASN A 323 -11.99 -0.16 -2.38
C ASN A 323 -11.20 -0.80 -1.23
N ASN A 324 -11.01 -2.11 -1.32
CA ASN A 324 -10.20 -2.89 -0.41
C ASN A 324 -9.61 -4.07 -1.18
N GLY A 325 -8.52 -4.65 -0.69
CA GLY A 325 -7.91 -5.81 -1.33
C GLY A 325 -7.54 -6.89 -0.34
N LEU A 326 -6.64 -7.77 -0.76
CA LEU A 326 -6.19 -8.91 0.03
C LEU A 326 -7.35 -9.83 0.43
N PHE A 327 -7.67 -9.91 1.73
CA PHE A 327 -8.73 -10.77 2.24
C PHE A 327 -10.08 -10.48 1.58
N SER A 328 -10.43 -9.20 1.42
CA SER A 328 -11.69 -8.81 0.78
C SER A 328 -11.82 -9.34 -0.65
N ASP A 329 -10.76 -9.25 -1.45
CA ASP A 329 -10.71 -9.76 -2.83
C ASP A 329 -10.82 -11.30 -2.84
N ALA A 330 -10.07 -11.95 -1.96
CA ALA A 330 -10.09 -13.41 -1.83
C ALA A 330 -11.48 -13.94 -1.45
N TYR A 331 -12.07 -13.36 -0.41
CA TYR A 331 -13.32 -13.82 0.15
C TYR A 331 -14.51 -13.48 -0.75
N VAL A 332 -14.59 -12.28 -1.31
CA VAL A 332 -15.73 -11.92 -2.16
C VAL A 332 -15.77 -12.72 -3.45
N ASN A 333 -14.62 -13.11 -3.99
CA ASN A 333 -14.58 -13.88 -5.23
C ASN A 333 -14.76 -15.39 -5.01
N LEU A 334 -14.21 -15.97 -3.95
CA LEU A 334 -14.15 -17.43 -3.78
C LEU A 334 -14.64 -17.92 -2.40
N GLY A 335 -15.15 -17.03 -1.55
CA GLY A 335 -15.58 -17.34 -0.20
C GLY A 335 -14.45 -17.95 0.63
N VAL A 336 -14.79 -19.00 1.38
CA VAL A 336 -13.83 -19.74 2.21
C VAL A 336 -12.69 -20.34 1.37
N PHE A 337 -12.94 -20.79 0.13
CA PHE A 337 -11.87 -21.31 -0.74
C PHE A 337 -10.85 -20.22 -1.08
N GLY A 338 -11.30 -18.97 -1.21
CA GLY A 338 -10.42 -17.82 -1.45
C GLY A 338 -9.38 -17.63 -0.37
N VAL A 339 -9.77 -17.86 0.89
CA VAL A 339 -8.88 -17.78 2.06
C VAL A 339 -7.69 -18.73 1.94
N PHE A 340 -7.88 -19.89 1.30
CA PHE A 340 -6.80 -20.85 1.09
C PHE A 340 -6.05 -20.64 -0.23
N ILE A 341 -6.74 -20.28 -1.32
CA ILE A 341 -6.17 -20.18 -2.66
C ILE A 341 -5.32 -18.90 -2.85
N TYR A 342 -5.84 -17.74 -2.45
CA TYR A 342 -5.18 -16.46 -2.68
C TYR A 342 -3.80 -16.32 -2.01
N PRO A 343 -3.56 -16.85 -0.79
CA PRO A 343 -2.21 -16.87 -0.22
C PRO A 343 -1.17 -17.52 -1.12
N PHE A 344 -1.51 -18.57 -1.88
CA PHE A 344 -0.59 -19.19 -2.84
C PHE A 344 -0.35 -18.26 -4.04
N ILE A 345 -1.40 -17.66 -4.60
CA ILE A 345 -1.30 -16.71 -5.72
C ILE A 345 -0.38 -15.55 -5.34
N TYR A 346 -0.59 -14.95 -4.17
CA TYR A 346 0.22 -13.83 -3.69
C TYR A 346 1.65 -14.24 -3.39
N THR A 347 1.86 -15.44 -2.83
CA THR A 347 3.20 -15.97 -2.63
C THR A 347 3.95 -16.11 -3.94
N ILE A 348 3.33 -16.68 -4.98
CA ILE A 348 3.92 -16.79 -6.32
C ILE A 348 4.30 -15.40 -6.83
N PHE A 349 3.39 -14.44 -6.75
CA PHE A 349 3.65 -13.07 -7.21
C PHE A 349 4.80 -12.39 -6.46
N PHE A 350 4.80 -12.42 -5.12
CA PHE A 350 5.85 -11.77 -4.34
C PHE A 350 7.21 -12.44 -4.50
N LYS A 351 7.25 -13.76 -4.72
CA LYS A 351 8.49 -14.51 -4.99
C LYS A 351 9.01 -14.26 -6.40
N TYR A 352 8.12 -14.06 -7.35
CA TYR A 352 8.45 -13.58 -8.69
C TYR A 352 9.06 -12.17 -8.62
N ALA A 353 8.40 -11.24 -7.93
CA ALA A 353 8.93 -9.90 -7.70
C ALA A 353 10.28 -9.91 -6.97
N GLU A 354 10.47 -10.76 -5.94
CA GLU A 354 11.75 -10.91 -5.24
C GLU A 354 12.90 -11.27 -6.20
N SER A 355 12.64 -12.08 -7.23
CA SER A 355 13.65 -12.38 -8.25
C SER A 355 14.00 -11.16 -9.12
N ILE A 356 13.02 -10.32 -9.44
CA ILE A 356 13.22 -9.12 -10.30
C ILE A 356 14.05 -8.06 -9.57
N PHE A 357 13.73 -7.83 -8.29
CA PHE A 357 14.38 -6.81 -7.48
C PHE A 357 15.70 -7.28 -6.85
N ARG A 358 16.10 -8.54 -7.04
CA ARG A 358 17.34 -9.07 -6.49
C ARG A 358 18.56 -8.29 -7.02
N GLY A 359 19.36 -7.76 -6.09
CA GLY A 359 20.57 -7.01 -6.42
C GLY A 359 20.31 -5.60 -7.00
N LYS A 360 19.07 -5.11 -6.93
CA LYS A 360 18.75 -3.71 -7.21
C LYS A 360 19.04 -2.84 -5.99
N ASP A 361 19.02 -1.53 -6.21
CA ASP A 361 19.21 -0.55 -5.16
C ASP A 361 18.16 -0.70 -4.03
N TYR A 362 18.59 -0.43 -2.80
CA TYR A 362 17.74 -0.54 -1.61
C TYR A 362 16.52 0.39 -1.68
N GLY A 363 16.72 1.65 -2.10
CA GLY A 363 15.65 2.64 -2.20
C GLY A 363 14.62 2.28 -3.26
N ILE A 364 15.08 1.79 -4.43
CA ILE A 364 14.21 1.28 -5.50
C ILE A 364 13.39 0.09 -5.01
N THR A 365 14.04 -0.88 -4.36
CA THR A 365 13.40 -2.10 -3.85
C THR A 365 12.37 -1.79 -2.77
N PHE A 366 12.69 -0.87 -1.85
CA PHE A 366 11.78 -0.45 -0.79
C PHE A 366 10.58 0.32 -1.35
N TYR A 367 10.80 1.28 -2.26
CA TYR A 367 9.71 2.02 -2.89
C TYR A 367 8.76 1.09 -3.64
N ALA A 368 9.31 0.15 -4.42
CA ALA A 368 8.51 -0.83 -5.14
C ALA A 368 7.70 -1.70 -4.17
N ALA A 369 8.32 -2.21 -3.10
CA ALA A 369 7.63 -2.99 -2.08
C ALA A 369 6.50 -2.18 -1.41
N PHE A 370 6.74 -0.90 -1.13
CA PHE A 370 5.73 -0.01 -0.56
C PHE A 370 4.54 0.19 -1.48
N ILE A 371 4.76 0.55 -2.74
CA ILE A 371 3.67 0.78 -3.71
C ILE A 371 2.87 -0.49 -3.96
N VAL A 372 3.57 -1.63 -4.13
CA VAL A 372 2.92 -2.93 -4.30
C VAL A 372 2.06 -3.27 -3.11
N THR A 373 2.60 -3.12 -1.89
CA THR A 373 1.85 -3.43 -0.66
C THR A 373 0.66 -2.50 -0.48
N TYR A 374 0.85 -1.19 -0.65
CA TYR A 374 -0.20 -0.18 -0.51
C TYR A 374 -1.34 -0.37 -1.52
N ASN A 375 -1.02 -0.65 -2.79
CA ASN A 375 -2.03 -0.89 -3.80
C ASN A 375 -2.81 -2.17 -3.49
N MET A 376 -2.14 -3.26 -3.08
CA MET A 376 -2.82 -4.52 -2.74
C MET A 376 -3.69 -4.40 -1.50
N ILE A 377 -3.30 -3.59 -0.50
CA ILE A 377 -4.14 -3.28 0.66
C ILE A 377 -5.44 -2.59 0.24
N SER A 378 -5.39 -1.78 -0.81
CA SER A 378 -6.46 -0.85 -1.19
C SER A 378 -7.20 -1.24 -2.48
N SER A 379 -6.90 -2.34 -3.14
CA SER A 379 -7.53 -2.73 -4.41
C SER A 379 -7.38 -4.23 -4.67
N PHE A 380 -8.25 -4.77 -5.51
CA PHE A 380 -8.18 -6.17 -5.95
C PHE A 380 -6.90 -6.45 -6.72
N PHE A 381 -6.40 -7.68 -6.61
CA PHE A 381 -5.12 -8.10 -7.15
C PHE A 381 -5.03 -7.95 -8.68
N THR A 382 -6.09 -8.30 -9.41
CA THR A 382 -6.15 -8.14 -10.87
C THR A 382 -6.07 -6.67 -11.29
N VAL A 383 -6.80 -5.80 -10.57
CA VAL A 383 -6.75 -4.33 -10.75
C VAL A 383 -5.37 -3.79 -10.40
N CYS A 384 -4.73 -4.33 -9.35
CA CYS A 384 -3.37 -3.97 -8.97
C CYS A 384 -2.35 -4.29 -10.08
N LEU A 385 -2.45 -5.48 -10.69
CA LEU A 385 -1.55 -5.92 -11.75
C LEU A 385 -1.69 -5.09 -13.02
N LEU A 386 -2.93 -4.86 -13.46
CA LEU A 386 -3.24 -4.22 -14.74
C LEU A 386 -3.34 -2.70 -14.60
N THR A 387 -4.30 -2.22 -13.81
CA THR A 387 -4.65 -0.80 -13.74
C THR A 387 -3.67 -0.01 -12.90
N HIS A 388 -3.23 -0.52 -11.75
CA HIS A 388 -2.24 0.20 -10.90
C HIS A 388 -0.79 0.02 -11.37
N GLY A 389 -0.57 -0.54 -12.57
CA GLY A 389 0.73 -0.59 -13.22
C GLY A 389 1.79 -1.45 -12.51
N MET A 390 1.40 -2.34 -11.59
CA MET A 390 2.37 -3.20 -10.88
C MET A 390 3.09 -4.17 -11.83
N PHE A 391 2.39 -4.68 -12.85
CA PHE A 391 3.03 -5.51 -13.88
C PHE A 391 4.07 -4.70 -14.68
N ILE A 392 3.71 -3.49 -15.09
CA ILE A 392 4.58 -2.57 -15.84
C ILE A 392 5.79 -2.16 -14.98
N LEU A 393 5.59 -1.90 -13.68
CA LEU A 393 6.67 -1.64 -12.72
C LEU A 393 7.68 -2.78 -12.69
N CYS A 394 7.19 -4.03 -12.53
CA CYS A 394 8.04 -5.22 -12.52
C CYS A 394 8.80 -5.37 -13.86
N PHE A 395 8.10 -5.20 -14.98
CA PHE A 395 8.68 -5.30 -16.31
C PHE A 395 9.80 -4.27 -16.53
N ILE A 396 9.60 -3.01 -16.15
CA ILE A 396 10.59 -1.95 -16.30
C ILE A 396 11.83 -2.21 -15.44
N VAL A 397 11.64 -2.70 -14.21
CA VAL A 397 12.76 -3.00 -13.30
C VAL A 397 13.63 -4.15 -13.81
N MET A 398 13.07 -5.10 -14.57
CA MET A 398 13.87 -6.17 -15.19
C MET A 398 14.99 -5.62 -16.09
N PHE A 399 14.71 -4.57 -16.88
CA PHE A 399 15.69 -3.94 -17.78
C PHE A 399 16.60 -2.90 -17.11
N MET A 400 16.30 -2.54 -15.87
CA MET A 400 16.99 -1.49 -15.15
C MET A 400 18.43 -1.90 -14.83
N PRO A 401 19.46 -1.10 -15.16
CA PRO A 401 20.83 -1.40 -14.77
C PRO A 401 20.98 -1.29 -13.25
N ASN A 402 21.88 -2.09 -12.68
CA ASN A 402 22.26 -1.92 -11.28
C ASN A 402 22.95 -0.57 -11.13
N MET A 403 22.59 0.21 -10.11
CA MET A 403 23.31 1.44 -9.80
C MET A 403 24.73 1.04 -9.38
N THR A 404 25.74 1.48 -10.14
CA THR A 404 27.15 1.16 -9.90
C THR A 404 27.56 1.65 -8.51
N SER A 405 28.25 0.79 -7.75
CA SER A 405 28.74 1.01 -6.38
C SER A 405 29.63 2.26 -6.20
N THR A 406 30.02 2.93 -7.29
CA THR A 406 30.77 4.19 -7.28
C THR A 406 30.02 5.37 -6.66
N SER A 407 28.68 5.35 -6.56
CA SER A 407 27.94 6.35 -5.77
C SER A 407 27.76 5.95 -4.29
N GLN A 408 27.84 4.65 -3.97
CA GLN A 408 27.69 4.14 -2.60
C GLN A 408 28.91 4.52 -1.75
N TYR A 409 30.12 4.45 -2.31
CA TYR A 409 31.36 4.81 -1.60
C TYR A 409 31.50 6.32 -1.31
N LYS A 410 30.92 7.19 -2.14
CA LYS A 410 31.09 8.66 -2.01
C LYS A 410 30.13 9.32 -1.02
N ILE A 411 29.06 8.64 -0.63
CA ILE A 411 28.10 9.14 0.37
C ILE A 411 28.51 8.63 1.77
N GLU A 412 29.00 7.38 1.87
CA GLU A 412 29.61 6.87 3.11
C GLU A 412 30.93 7.58 3.46
N SER A 413 31.62 8.21 2.50
CA SER A 413 32.82 9.00 2.79
C SER A 413 32.55 10.48 3.14
N ARG A 414 31.28 10.88 3.27
CA ARG A 414 30.86 12.27 3.57
C ARG A 414 29.86 12.38 4.72
N LEU A 415 29.53 11.27 5.36
CA LEU A 415 28.89 11.16 6.67
C LEU A 415 29.89 10.52 7.62
#